data_AF-A0A1B7N0Z0-F1
#
_entry.id   AF-A0A1B7N0Z0-F1
#
_cell.length_a   1.000
_cell.length_b   1.000
_cell.length_c   1.000
_cell.angle_alpha   90.00
_cell.angle_beta   90.00
_cell.angle_gamma   90.00
#
_symmetry.space_group_name_H-M   'P 1'
#
loop_
_entity.id
_entity.type
_entity.pdbx_description
1 polymer ?
#
loop_
_entity_poly.entity_id
_entity_poly.type
_entity_poly.pdbx_seq_one_letter_code
_entity_poly.pdbx_strand_id
1 'polypeptide(L)'
;MAVTAGIAEFTDPNDRRLVWKGRFQLRHSYQDVARLMGCVEHFYNIDPDIAGDALLLATGSGIAMEPPFLDFEVYQLIRLIITPLLNASHQSPRWRCIALHAARRVLAMNTKYDPLDTYDFLFNDAIYLVNCTKWPECNNLALSSLPEIQHLVLRILHSLPTPKLDNPTKYTPYCRAFIDLISAGKHFNIRRSALGIASSARKDLAMITAAGVDESLRGMVLSKLSPALLTVAEDNLDDYHILIFALAKSPDWRRRLIGDGHVVKCITVIHALRYRIKALPFYLVGFFLHIAPPGQTTRCCRDITSIEWWLLLRMAWCDVGYRGPDALDDGVEILPTLVCGTKVYMPKDLRKGDLRFLDKYLGDTLEKLSSLNPAEDVIFAVTGLKDMVHGRWEVALE
;
A
#
# COMPACT_ATOMS: atom_id res chain seq x y z
N MET A 1 18.37 3.59 -36.55
CA MET A 1 17.04 3.05 -36.21
C MET A 1 15.94 4.09 -36.40
N ALA A 2 15.74 5.10 -35.54
CA ALA A 2 14.63 6.05 -35.71
C ALA A 2 14.67 6.82 -37.05
N VAL A 3 15.86 7.26 -37.48
CA VAL A 3 16.09 7.81 -38.83
C VAL A 3 15.74 6.81 -39.93
N THR A 4 16.16 5.56 -39.76
CA THR A 4 15.89 4.44 -40.68
C THR A 4 14.41 4.09 -40.74
N ALA A 5 13.68 4.26 -39.63
CA ALA A 5 12.24 4.09 -39.50
C ALA A 5 11.45 5.26 -40.10
N GLY A 6 12.13 6.29 -40.63
CA GLY A 6 11.49 7.46 -41.25
C GLY A 6 11.01 8.53 -40.27
N ILE A 7 11.49 8.51 -39.02
CA ILE A 7 11.15 9.54 -38.02
C ILE A 7 12.08 10.73 -38.23
N ALA A 8 11.58 11.74 -38.94
CA ALA A 8 12.36 12.89 -39.41
C ALA A 8 13.00 13.69 -38.27
N GLU A 9 12.42 13.64 -37.08
CA GLU A 9 12.88 14.35 -35.88
C GLU A 9 14.27 13.90 -35.41
N PHE A 10 14.71 12.69 -35.77
CA PHE A 10 16.03 12.15 -35.40
C PHE A 10 17.14 12.40 -36.43
N THR A 11 16.87 13.15 -37.50
CA THR A 11 17.83 13.34 -38.60
C THR A 11 19.04 14.20 -38.21
N ASP A 12 18.93 15.06 -37.20
CA ASP A 12 20.06 15.78 -36.62
C ASP A 12 20.47 15.16 -35.27
N PRO A 13 21.60 14.42 -35.21
CA PRO A 13 22.08 13.82 -33.97
C PRO A 13 22.52 14.86 -32.92
N ASN A 14 22.66 16.14 -33.29
CA ASN A 14 23.03 17.23 -32.41
C ASN A 14 21.83 18.08 -31.94
N ASP A 15 20.60 17.74 -32.33
CA ASP A 15 19.43 18.50 -31.89
C ASP A 15 19.23 18.32 -30.38
N ARG A 16 19.66 19.33 -29.61
CA ARG A 16 19.53 19.37 -28.15
C ARG A 16 18.07 19.42 -27.69
N ARG A 17 17.11 19.67 -28.59
CA ARG A 17 15.68 19.59 -28.29
C ARG A 17 15.23 18.14 -28.14
N LEU A 18 15.88 17.20 -28.82
CA LEU A 18 15.59 15.76 -28.71
C LEU A 18 15.95 15.22 -27.33
N VAL A 19 16.88 15.83 -26.59
CA VAL A 19 17.30 15.35 -25.27
C VAL A 19 17.31 16.48 -24.25
N TRP A 20 16.27 16.57 -23.41
CA TRP A 20 16.18 17.54 -22.33
C TRP A 20 16.33 16.87 -20.97
N LYS A 21 17.27 17.34 -20.14
CA LYS A 21 17.60 16.74 -18.82
C LYS A 21 17.88 15.22 -18.89
N GLY A 22 18.59 14.79 -19.94
CA GLY A 22 18.94 13.38 -20.16
C GLY A 22 17.77 12.49 -20.58
N ARG A 23 16.72 13.06 -21.20
CA ARG A 23 15.51 12.33 -21.60
C ARG A 23 15.06 12.72 -23.00
N PHE A 24 14.61 11.73 -23.78
CA PHE A 24 14.13 11.96 -25.14
C PHE A 24 12.82 12.76 -25.15
N GLN A 25 12.73 13.82 -25.95
CA GLN A 25 11.52 14.60 -26.24
C GLN A 25 11.01 14.28 -27.64
N LEU A 26 9.91 13.53 -27.73
CA LEU A 26 9.26 13.18 -29.00
C LEU A 26 7.80 13.57 -28.94
N ARG A 27 7.36 14.36 -29.91
CA ARG A 27 5.93 14.62 -30.15
C ARG A 27 5.42 13.51 -31.05
N HIS A 28 5.15 12.35 -30.46
CA HIS A 28 4.77 11.20 -31.25
C HIS A 28 3.45 11.42 -32.00
N SER A 29 3.49 11.35 -33.34
CA SER A 29 2.30 11.09 -34.15
C SER A 29 1.95 9.60 -34.13
N TYR A 30 0.69 9.23 -34.42
CA TYR A 30 0.30 7.81 -34.56
C TYR A 30 1.22 7.05 -35.52
N GLN A 31 1.62 7.69 -36.63
CA GLN A 31 2.48 7.08 -37.64
C GLN A 31 3.89 6.80 -37.10
N ASP A 32 4.45 7.67 -36.26
CA ASP A 32 5.77 7.45 -35.68
C ASP A 32 5.75 6.32 -34.66
N VAL A 33 4.68 6.22 -33.86
CA VAL A 33 4.53 5.08 -32.95
C VAL A 33 4.34 3.79 -33.74
N ALA A 34 3.50 3.78 -34.78
CA ALA A 34 3.32 2.60 -35.63
C ALA A 34 4.63 2.15 -36.30
N ARG A 35 5.47 3.09 -36.76
CA ARG A 35 6.80 2.80 -37.31
C ARG A 35 7.75 2.23 -36.26
N LEU A 36 7.76 2.80 -35.04
CA LEU A 36 8.55 2.26 -33.94
C LEU A 36 8.08 0.87 -33.53
N MET A 37 6.77 0.62 -33.50
CA MET A 37 6.21 -0.70 -33.21
C MET A 37 6.54 -1.71 -34.32
N GLY A 38 6.54 -1.30 -35.59
CA GLY A 38 7.07 -2.13 -36.69
C GLY A 38 8.56 -2.45 -36.53
N CYS A 39 9.36 -1.52 -35.99
CA CYS A 39 10.75 -1.80 -35.64
C CYS A 39 10.84 -2.81 -34.48
N VAL A 40 9.99 -2.68 -33.47
CA VAL A 40 9.92 -3.63 -32.36
C VAL A 40 9.62 -5.03 -32.88
N GLU A 41 8.60 -5.19 -33.75
CA GLU A 41 8.24 -6.49 -34.34
C GLU A 41 9.35 -7.07 -35.21
N HIS A 42 10.00 -6.23 -36.03
CA HIS A 42 11.06 -6.67 -36.93
C HIS A 42 12.31 -7.11 -36.17
N PHE A 43 12.78 -6.28 -35.23
CA PHE A 43 14.04 -6.51 -34.53
C PHE A 43 13.90 -7.44 -33.33
N TYR A 44 12.70 -7.71 -32.83
CA TYR A 44 12.51 -8.50 -31.62
C TYR A 44 13.22 -9.88 -31.67
N ASN A 45 13.14 -10.60 -32.79
CA ASN A 45 13.81 -11.91 -32.94
C ASN A 45 15.26 -11.82 -33.47
N ILE A 46 15.75 -10.62 -33.79
CA ILE A 46 17.07 -10.39 -34.41
C ILE A 46 18.03 -9.78 -33.40
N ASP A 47 17.60 -8.69 -32.77
CA ASP A 47 18.35 -7.91 -31.79
C ASP A 47 17.37 -7.33 -30.74
N PRO A 48 17.23 -7.99 -29.58
CA PRO A 48 16.35 -7.54 -28.50
C PRO A 48 16.72 -6.16 -27.92
N ASP A 49 17.97 -5.71 -28.07
CA ASP A 49 18.39 -4.41 -27.56
C ASP A 49 17.90 -3.28 -28.48
N ILE A 50 17.95 -3.49 -29.80
CA ILE A 50 17.38 -2.55 -30.80
C ILE A 50 15.85 -2.51 -30.67
N ALA A 51 15.20 -3.66 -30.53
CA ALA A 51 13.78 -3.71 -30.21
C ALA A 51 13.48 -2.99 -28.89
N GLY A 52 14.38 -3.13 -27.90
CA GLY A 52 14.35 -2.43 -26.60
C GLY A 52 14.28 -0.94 -26.75
N ASP A 53 15.24 -0.40 -27.47
CA ASP A 53 15.35 1.03 -27.67
C ASP A 53 14.17 1.56 -28.52
N ALA A 54 13.66 0.78 -29.49
CA ALA A 54 12.44 1.13 -30.23
C ALA A 54 11.19 1.18 -29.34
N LEU A 55 11.02 0.20 -28.45
CA LEU A 55 9.90 0.14 -27.51
C LEU A 55 10.00 1.24 -26.46
N LEU A 56 11.21 1.52 -25.97
CA LEU A 56 11.47 2.65 -25.07
C LEU A 56 11.13 3.97 -25.76
N LEU A 57 11.46 4.15 -27.04
CA LEU A 57 11.10 5.35 -27.78
C LEU A 57 9.60 5.43 -28.01
N ALA A 58 8.94 4.34 -28.40
CA ALA A 58 7.48 4.28 -28.61
C ALA A 58 6.70 4.58 -27.32
N THR A 59 7.25 4.18 -26.18
CA THR A 59 6.66 4.43 -24.85
C THR A 59 7.27 5.65 -24.15
N GLY A 60 8.17 6.39 -24.81
CA GLY A 60 9.29 7.09 -24.17
C GLY A 60 9.08 8.50 -23.69
N SER A 61 8.37 9.37 -24.39
CA SER A 61 8.50 10.80 -24.09
C SER A 61 7.35 11.37 -23.27
N GLY A 62 7.54 11.51 -21.95
CA GLY A 62 6.55 12.16 -21.07
C GLY A 62 6.76 11.89 -19.58
N ILE A 63 7.80 12.45 -18.99
CA ILE A 63 7.94 12.54 -17.51
C ILE A 63 7.99 14.01 -17.06
N ALA A 64 7.81 14.97 -17.96
CA ALA A 64 7.62 16.37 -17.61
C ALA A 64 6.72 17.01 -18.66
N MET A 65 5.68 17.71 -18.21
CA MET A 65 4.49 18.12 -18.94
C MET A 65 3.45 17.01 -19.04
N GLU A 66 2.20 17.37 -18.82
CA GLU A 66 0.99 16.56 -18.90
C GLU A 66 1.03 15.56 -20.07
N PRO A 67 0.46 14.35 -19.90
CA PRO A 67 0.57 13.30 -20.91
C PRO A 67 -0.01 13.82 -22.23
N PRO A 68 0.79 13.95 -23.30
CA PRO A 68 0.21 14.21 -24.60
C PRO A 68 -0.56 12.94 -24.97
N PHE A 69 -1.87 13.09 -25.08
CA PHE A 69 -2.84 12.20 -25.69
C PHE A 69 -2.19 11.14 -26.60
N LEU A 70 -1.87 9.96 -26.06
CA LEU A 70 -1.77 8.78 -26.90
C LEU A 70 -3.21 8.50 -27.32
N ASP A 71 -3.48 8.63 -28.62
CA ASP A 71 -4.76 8.24 -29.20
C ASP A 71 -5.07 6.78 -28.80
N PHE A 72 -6.35 6.47 -28.58
CA PHE A 72 -6.81 5.14 -28.17
C PHE A 72 -6.27 4.04 -29.10
N GLU A 73 -6.15 4.35 -30.40
CA GLU A 73 -5.58 3.44 -31.40
C GLU A 73 -4.09 3.14 -31.14
N VAL A 74 -3.29 4.15 -30.76
CA VAL A 74 -1.88 3.95 -30.39
C VAL A 74 -1.77 3.09 -29.14
N TYR A 75 -2.65 3.35 -28.17
CA TYR A 75 -2.72 2.56 -26.94
C TYR A 75 -3.02 1.07 -27.21
N GLN A 76 -4.03 0.77 -28.04
CA GLN A 76 -4.35 -0.61 -28.39
C GLN A 76 -3.23 -1.29 -29.18
N LEU A 77 -2.56 -0.56 -30.08
CA LEU A 77 -1.42 -1.07 -30.83
C LEU A 77 -0.29 -1.50 -29.90
N ILE A 78 0.11 -0.64 -28.95
CA ILE A 78 1.16 -0.99 -27.99
C ILE A 78 0.70 -2.15 -27.08
N ARG A 79 -0.57 -2.16 -26.64
CA ARG A 79 -1.13 -3.23 -25.80
C ARG A 79 -1.09 -4.61 -26.48
N LEU A 80 -1.46 -4.68 -27.75
CA LEU A 80 -1.46 -5.93 -28.53
C LEU A 80 -0.05 -6.52 -28.66
N ILE A 81 0.95 -5.66 -28.80
CA ILE A 81 2.33 -6.09 -29.07
C ILE A 81 3.09 -6.38 -27.76
N ILE A 82 2.84 -5.65 -26.67
CA ILE A 82 3.54 -5.85 -25.39
C ILE A 82 3.42 -7.28 -24.85
N THR A 83 2.29 -7.95 -25.08
CA THR A 83 2.08 -9.30 -24.56
C THR A 83 3.06 -10.33 -25.16
N PRO A 84 3.19 -10.43 -26.50
CA PRO A 84 4.26 -11.20 -27.12
C PRO A 84 5.67 -10.83 -26.60
N LEU A 85 5.94 -9.53 -26.43
CA LEU A 85 7.26 -9.02 -25.98
C LEU A 85 7.59 -9.35 -24.52
N LEU A 86 6.60 -9.56 -23.66
CA LEU A 86 6.82 -10.04 -22.30
C LEU A 86 7.15 -11.54 -22.28
N ASN A 87 6.54 -12.35 -23.15
CA ASN A 87 6.81 -13.80 -23.25
C ASN A 87 8.19 -14.12 -23.81
N ALA A 88 8.60 -13.28 -24.74
CA ALA A 88 9.93 -13.15 -25.30
C ALA A 88 11.07 -12.81 -24.32
N SER A 89 10.73 -12.23 -23.17
CA SER A 89 11.68 -11.50 -22.33
C SER A 89 12.73 -12.36 -21.62
N HIS A 90 12.63 -13.69 -21.72
CA HIS A 90 13.63 -14.63 -21.22
C HIS A 90 14.99 -14.52 -21.91
N GLN A 91 15.06 -13.87 -23.07
CA GLN A 91 16.28 -13.78 -23.89
C GLN A 91 17.29 -12.69 -23.40
N SER A 92 16.85 -11.66 -22.68
CA SER A 92 17.74 -10.59 -22.19
C SER A 92 17.17 -9.86 -20.95
N PRO A 93 17.93 -9.73 -19.84
CA PRO A 93 17.51 -8.97 -18.66
C PRO A 93 17.19 -7.50 -18.95
N ARG A 94 17.91 -6.86 -19.89
CA ARG A 94 17.69 -5.47 -20.30
C ARG A 94 16.35 -5.34 -21.02
N TRP A 95 16.12 -6.18 -22.02
CA TRP A 95 14.86 -6.25 -22.78
C TRP A 95 13.65 -6.48 -21.86
N ARG A 96 13.80 -7.37 -20.87
CA ARG A 96 12.78 -7.63 -19.86
C ARG A 96 12.41 -6.39 -19.04
N CYS A 97 13.39 -5.62 -18.59
CA CYS A 97 13.14 -4.36 -17.88
C CYS A 97 12.41 -3.35 -18.76
N ILE A 98 12.77 -3.27 -20.04
CA ILE A 98 12.18 -2.37 -21.02
C ILE A 98 10.72 -2.75 -21.31
N ALA A 99 10.44 -4.02 -21.60
CA ALA A 99 9.09 -4.51 -21.86
C ALA A 99 8.16 -4.32 -20.66
N LEU A 100 8.65 -4.56 -19.43
CA LEU A 100 7.90 -4.29 -18.19
C LEU A 100 7.65 -2.79 -17.98
N HIS A 101 8.61 -1.93 -18.32
CA HIS A 101 8.46 -0.49 -18.24
C HIS A 101 7.43 0.04 -19.24
N ALA A 102 7.48 -0.45 -20.49
CA ALA A 102 6.52 -0.16 -21.54
C ALA A 102 5.11 -0.59 -21.12
N ALA A 103 4.97 -1.82 -20.61
CA ALA A 103 3.70 -2.35 -20.11
C ALA A 103 3.13 -1.45 -19.01
N ARG A 104 3.97 -1.08 -18.03
CA ARG A 104 3.58 -0.17 -16.96
C ARG A 104 3.08 1.18 -17.48
N ARG A 105 3.70 1.77 -18.51
CA ARG A 105 3.29 3.09 -19.03
C ARG A 105 1.99 3.05 -19.80
N VAL A 106 1.80 2.03 -20.64
CA VAL A 106 0.53 1.78 -21.32
C VAL A 106 -0.58 1.69 -20.28
N LEU A 107 -0.38 0.87 -19.25
CA LEU A 107 -1.34 0.67 -18.17
C LEU A 107 -1.63 1.95 -17.35
N ALA A 108 -0.63 2.80 -17.10
CA ALA A 108 -0.79 4.05 -16.35
C ALA A 108 -1.49 5.18 -17.14
N MET A 109 -1.48 5.13 -18.48
CA MET A 109 -2.22 6.09 -19.31
C MET A 109 -3.73 5.81 -19.30
N ASN A 110 -4.11 4.53 -19.16
CA ASN A 110 -5.50 4.10 -19.26
C ASN A 110 -6.35 4.50 -18.04
N THR A 111 -5.75 4.91 -16.92
CA THR A 111 -6.48 5.40 -15.74
C THR A 111 -6.91 6.87 -15.86
N LYS A 112 -6.50 7.59 -16.91
CA LYS A 112 -6.80 9.02 -17.11
C LYS A 112 -7.86 9.32 -18.18
N TYR A 113 -8.15 8.38 -19.08
CA TYR A 113 -9.14 8.55 -20.15
C TYR A 113 -10.43 7.78 -19.83
N ASP A 114 -11.49 8.54 -19.60
CA ASP A 114 -12.86 8.12 -19.34
C ASP A 114 -13.09 7.19 -18.10
N PRO A 115 -13.54 7.72 -16.94
CA PRO A 115 -13.44 7.02 -15.67
C PRO A 115 -14.36 5.81 -15.49
N LEU A 116 -15.39 5.61 -16.32
CA LEU A 116 -16.42 4.60 -16.05
C LEU A 116 -16.27 3.34 -16.90
N ASP A 117 -16.22 3.46 -18.22
CA ASP A 117 -16.14 2.27 -19.10
C ASP A 117 -14.72 1.66 -19.14
N THR A 118 -13.69 2.52 -19.10
CA THR A 118 -12.28 2.10 -19.10
C THR A 118 -11.87 1.45 -17.78
N TYR A 119 -12.40 1.96 -16.65
CA TYR A 119 -12.14 1.39 -15.33
C TYR A 119 -12.69 -0.02 -15.21
N ASP A 120 -13.95 -0.24 -15.64
CA ASP A 120 -14.59 -1.54 -15.55
C ASP A 120 -13.87 -2.59 -16.40
N PHE A 121 -13.46 -2.21 -17.60
CA PHE A 121 -12.71 -3.07 -18.49
C PHE A 121 -11.33 -3.43 -17.90
N LEU A 122 -10.54 -2.44 -17.47
CA LEU A 122 -9.22 -2.66 -16.86
C LEU A 122 -9.26 -3.47 -15.57
N PHE A 123 -10.23 -3.16 -14.71
CA PHE A 123 -10.41 -3.81 -13.43
C PHE A 123 -10.74 -5.29 -13.63
N ASN A 124 -11.72 -5.59 -14.50
CA ASN A 124 -12.10 -6.95 -14.78
C ASN A 124 -10.92 -7.75 -15.38
N ASP A 125 -10.22 -7.19 -16.37
CA ASP A 125 -9.03 -7.83 -16.96
C ASP A 125 -7.94 -8.08 -15.91
N ALA A 126 -7.64 -7.08 -15.06
CA ALA A 126 -6.65 -7.23 -13.99
C ALA A 126 -7.06 -8.33 -12.99
N ILE A 127 -8.33 -8.36 -12.59
CA ILE A 127 -8.88 -9.37 -11.68
C ILE A 127 -8.86 -10.76 -12.32
N TYR A 128 -9.19 -10.90 -13.60
CA TYR A 128 -9.11 -12.17 -14.32
C TYR A 128 -7.67 -12.67 -14.42
N LEU A 129 -6.72 -11.77 -14.69
CA LEU A 129 -5.29 -12.08 -14.74
C LEU A 129 -4.73 -12.48 -13.38
N VAL A 130 -5.09 -11.78 -12.30
CA VAL A 130 -4.65 -12.17 -10.94
C VAL A 130 -5.24 -13.51 -10.52
N ASN A 131 -6.55 -13.69 -10.72
CA ASN A 131 -7.23 -14.91 -10.32
C ASN A 131 -6.98 -16.09 -11.28
N CYS A 132 -6.23 -15.87 -12.36
CA CYS A 132 -5.94 -16.86 -13.40
C CYS A 132 -7.19 -17.52 -14.00
N THR A 133 -8.35 -16.85 -13.97
CA THR A 133 -9.64 -17.42 -14.36
C THR A 133 -9.95 -17.26 -15.84
N LYS A 134 -9.38 -16.25 -16.50
CA LYS A 134 -9.40 -16.07 -17.96
C LYS A 134 -8.11 -15.39 -18.40
N TRP A 135 -7.29 -16.13 -19.15
CA TRP A 135 -6.23 -15.52 -19.95
C TRP A 135 -6.82 -15.15 -21.31
N PRO A 136 -6.43 -14.01 -21.92
CA PRO A 136 -6.82 -13.75 -23.30
C PRO A 136 -6.37 -14.92 -24.17
N GLU A 137 -7.29 -15.52 -24.93
CA GLU A 137 -7.09 -16.75 -25.70
C GLU A 137 -5.92 -16.66 -26.70
N CYS A 138 -5.42 -15.45 -26.97
CA CYS A 138 -4.32 -15.15 -27.88
C CYS A 138 -2.93 -15.09 -27.21
N ASN A 139 -2.82 -15.28 -25.89
CA ASN A 139 -1.61 -14.88 -25.15
C ASN A 139 -0.88 -16.04 -24.46
N ASN A 140 0.35 -16.32 -24.92
CA ASN A 140 1.33 -17.23 -24.32
C ASN A 140 1.89 -16.77 -22.94
N LEU A 141 1.14 -15.95 -22.18
CA LEU A 141 1.52 -15.48 -20.85
C LEU A 141 1.68 -16.61 -19.81
N ALA A 142 1.15 -17.80 -20.12
CA ALA A 142 1.43 -19.04 -19.38
C ALA A 142 2.92 -19.42 -19.34
N LEU A 143 3.75 -18.88 -20.26
CA LEU A 143 5.20 -19.17 -20.37
C LEU A 143 6.09 -18.09 -19.75
N SER A 144 5.56 -16.91 -19.43
CA SER A 144 6.27 -15.93 -18.62
C SER A 144 6.36 -16.43 -17.18
N SER A 145 7.45 -16.16 -16.46
CA SER A 145 7.48 -16.53 -15.04
C SER A 145 6.35 -15.79 -14.34
N LEU A 146 5.40 -16.58 -13.84
CA LEU A 146 4.17 -16.16 -13.15
C LEU A 146 4.37 -14.99 -12.17
N PRO A 147 5.52 -14.86 -11.46
CA PRO A 147 5.68 -13.79 -10.48
C PRO A 147 5.74 -12.36 -11.04
N GLU A 148 6.34 -12.13 -12.21
CA GLU A 148 6.55 -10.78 -12.74
C GLU A 148 5.28 -10.20 -13.35
N ILE A 149 4.45 -11.05 -13.98
CA ILE A 149 3.10 -10.67 -14.42
C ILE A 149 2.24 -10.36 -13.20
N GLN A 150 2.26 -11.23 -12.18
CA GLN A 150 1.52 -10.98 -10.93
C GLN A 150 1.96 -9.66 -10.27
N HIS A 151 3.26 -9.36 -10.28
CA HIS A 151 3.77 -8.09 -9.76
C HIS A 151 3.33 -6.87 -10.57
N LEU A 152 3.31 -6.97 -11.90
CA LEU A 152 2.80 -5.92 -12.78
C LEU A 152 1.30 -5.69 -12.56
N VAL A 153 0.51 -6.77 -12.49
CA VAL A 153 -0.94 -6.68 -12.29
C VAL A 153 -1.28 -6.17 -10.90
N LEU A 154 -0.52 -6.53 -9.86
CA LEU A 154 -0.64 -5.93 -8.53
C LEU A 154 -0.42 -4.42 -8.55
N ARG A 155 0.56 -3.93 -9.32
CA ARG A 155 0.75 -2.47 -9.49
C ARG A 155 -0.43 -1.80 -10.18
N ILE A 156 -1.09 -2.48 -11.13
CA ILE A 156 -2.32 -1.98 -11.76
C ILE A 156 -3.43 -1.90 -10.71
N LEU A 157 -3.69 -2.99 -9.98
CA LEU A 157 -4.72 -3.04 -8.95
C LEU A 157 -4.50 -1.99 -7.86
N HIS A 158 -3.24 -1.71 -7.51
CA HIS A 158 -2.89 -0.63 -6.58
C HIS A 158 -3.13 0.77 -7.17
N SER A 159 -3.06 0.94 -8.49
CA SER A 159 -3.29 2.23 -9.15
C SER A 159 -4.76 2.50 -9.49
N LEU A 160 -5.58 1.44 -9.50
CA LEU A 160 -7.01 1.55 -9.74
C LEU A 160 -7.75 1.94 -8.45
N PRO A 161 -8.84 2.73 -8.53
CA PRO A 161 -9.74 2.92 -7.41
C PRO A 161 -10.18 1.57 -6.81
N THR A 162 -10.11 1.45 -5.48
CA THR A 162 -10.68 0.30 -4.76
C THR A 162 -12.17 0.20 -5.11
N PRO A 163 -12.67 -0.97 -5.53
CA PRO A 163 -14.10 -1.16 -5.76
C PRO A 163 -14.88 -0.82 -4.48
N LYS A 164 -16.10 -0.32 -4.63
CA LYS A 164 -16.93 -0.02 -3.47
C LYS A 164 -17.47 -1.31 -2.84
N LEU A 165 -17.54 -1.33 -1.51
CA LEU A 165 -18.06 -2.46 -0.74
C LEU A 165 -19.54 -2.79 -1.05
N ASP A 166 -20.31 -1.78 -1.46
CA ASP A 166 -21.72 -1.91 -1.88
C ASP A 166 -21.89 -2.63 -3.23
N ASN A 167 -20.80 -2.90 -3.95
CA ASN A 167 -20.77 -3.62 -5.21
C ASN A 167 -20.09 -5.00 -5.04
N PRO A 168 -20.80 -6.01 -4.49
CA PRO A 168 -20.21 -7.31 -4.16
C PRO A 168 -19.71 -8.07 -5.39
N THR A 169 -20.24 -7.80 -6.59
CA THR A 169 -19.80 -8.47 -7.84
C THR A 169 -18.38 -8.09 -8.22
N LYS A 170 -17.93 -6.86 -7.90
CA LYS A 170 -16.54 -6.41 -8.09
C LYS A 170 -15.69 -6.57 -6.84
N TYR A 171 -16.26 -6.33 -5.66
CA TYR A 171 -15.51 -6.36 -4.41
C TYR A 171 -15.10 -7.78 -4.00
N THR A 172 -15.92 -8.80 -4.29
CA THR A 172 -15.62 -10.19 -3.94
C THR A 172 -14.42 -10.74 -4.72
N PRO A 173 -14.36 -10.62 -6.06
CA PRO A 173 -13.18 -11.02 -6.83
C PRO A 173 -11.92 -10.24 -6.45
N TYR A 174 -12.06 -8.96 -6.10
CA TYR A 174 -10.95 -8.12 -5.60
C TYR A 174 -10.37 -8.64 -4.29
N CYS A 175 -11.22 -8.93 -3.30
CA CYS A 175 -10.79 -9.50 -2.04
C CYS A 175 -10.11 -10.85 -2.21
N ARG A 176 -10.72 -11.73 -3.02
CA ARG A 176 -10.15 -13.04 -3.31
C ARG A 176 -8.74 -12.92 -3.92
N ALA A 177 -8.58 -12.03 -4.90
CA ALA A 177 -7.33 -11.81 -5.60
C ALA A 177 -6.17 -11.46 -4.64
N PHE A 178 -6.31 -10.45 -3.80
CA PHE A 178 -5.19 -10.09 -2.91
C PHE A 178 -5.01 -11.08 -1.76
N ILE A 179 -6.06 -11.72 -1.24
CA ILE A 179 -5.94 -12.76 -0.20
C ILE A 179 -5.10 -13.94 -0.72
N ASP A 180 -5.39 -14.39 -1.94
CA ASP A 180 -4.66 -15.49 -2.57
C ASP A 180 -3.19 -15.12 -2.85
N LEU A 181 -2.91 -13.84 -3.10
CA LEU A 181 -1.55 -13.33 -3.33
C LEU A 181 -0.75 -13.03 -2.06
N ILE A 182 -1.42 -12.76 -0.93
CA ILE A 182 -0.80 -12.63 0.41
C ILE A 182 -0.40 -14.01 0.95
N SER A 183 -1.21 -15.03 0.64
CA SER A 183 -1.07 -16.39 1.15
C SER A 183 0.33 -16.98 0.96
N ALA A 184 0.69 -17.93 1.83
CA ALA A 184 1.98 -18.61 1.80
C ALA A 184 2.28 -19.25 0.44
N GLY A 185 3.56 -19.28 0.06
CA GLY A 185 4.03 -19.88 -1.19
C GLY A 185 4.12 -18.92 -2.39
N LYS A 186 3.70 -17.66 -2.23
CA LYS A 186 3.92 -16.59 -3.23
C LYS A 186 5.29 -15.94 -3.04
N HIS A 187 5.82 -15.33 -4.10
CA HIS A 187 7.09 -14.60 -4.03
C HIS A 187 6.98 -13.39 -3.08
N PHE A 188 8.03 -13.11 -2.30
CA PHE A 188 8.07 -12.02 -1.31
C PHE A 188 7.52 -10.68 -1.83
N ASN A 189 7.99 -10.23 -3.00
CA ASN A 189 7.56 -8.95 -3.59
C ASN A 189 6.06 -8.90 -3.90
N ILE A 190 5.47 -10.04 -4.30
CA ILE A 190 4.03 -10.15 -4.60
C ILE A 190 3.23 -10.03 -3.33
N ARG A 191 3.64 -10.79 -2.30
CA ARG A 191 2.99 -10.77 -0.99
C ARG A 191 3.01 -9.38 -0.37
N ARG A 192 4.17 -8.72 -0.43
CA ARG A 192 4.34 -7.34 0.00
C ARG A 192 3.44 -6.37 -0.74
N SER A 193 3.36 -6.46 -2.07
CA SER A 193 2.50 -5.58 -2.87
C SER A 193 1.01 -5.85 -2.62
N ALA A 194 0.60 -7.11 -2.50
CA ALA A 194 -0.77 -7.49 -2.17
C ALA A 194 -1.18 -7.00 -0.77
N LEU A 195 -0.27 -7.06 0.21
CA LEU A 195 -0.48 -6.50 1.53
C LEU A 195 -0.66 -4.97 1.48
N GLY A 196 0.12 -4.26 0.66
CA GLY A 196 -0.05 -2.81 0.46
C GLY A 196 -1.43 -2.45 -0.13
N ILE A 197 -1.96 -3.28 -1.02
CA ILE A 197 -3.33 -3.15 -1.55
C ILE A 197 -4.36 -3.36 -0.43
N ALA A 198 -4.22 -4.44 0.35
CA ALA A 198 -5.12 -4.70 1.47
C ALA A 198 -5.08 -3.57 2.53
N SER A 199 -3.89 -3.07 2.85
CA SER A 199 -3.67 -1.91 3.73
C SER A 199 -4.35 -0.64 3.18
N SER A 200 -4.29 -0.41 1.86
CA SER A 200 -5.00 0.70 1.22
C SER A 200 -6.53 0.56 1.34
N ALA A 201 -7.05 -0.66 1.29
CA ALA A 201 -8.48 -0.98 1.47
C ALA A 201 -8.91 -1.18 2.94
N ARG A 202 -8.06 -0.87 3.92
CA ARG A 202 -8.27 -1.20 5.35
C ARG A 202 -9.60 -0.71 5.93
N LYS A 203 -10.08 0.47 5.53
CA LYS A 203 -11.35 1.05 6.03
C LYS A 203 -12.55 0.21 5.57
N ASP A 204 -12.59 -0.15 4.29
CA ASP A 204 -13.65 -0.99 3.74
C ASP A 204 -13.61 -2.40 4.33
N LEU A 205 -12.41 -2.95 4.50
CA LEU A 205 -12.20 -4.26 5.13
C LEU A 205 -12.67 -4.27 6.60
N ALA A 206 -12.41 -3.20 7.36
CA ALA A 206 -12.91 -3.06 8.73
C ALA A 206 -14.44 -3.00 8.77
N MET A 207 -15.07 -2.43 7.74
CA MET A 207 -16.52 -2.30 7.61
C MET A 207 -17.23 -3.54 7.05
N ILE A 208 -16.51 -4.59 6.64
CA ILE A 208 -17.12 -5.81 6.08
C ILE A 208 -18.05 -6.55 7.06
N THR A 209 -17.87 -6.28 8.36
CA THR A 209 -18.66 -6.83 9.45
C THR A 209 -19.93 -6.02 9.73
N ALA A 210 -20.13 -4.88 9.04
CA ALA A 210 -21.32 -4.06 9.20
C ALA A 210 -22.57 -4.76 8.65
N ALA A 211 -23.72 -4.40 9.22
CA ALA A 211 -25.02 -4.87 8.76
C ALA A 211 -25.25 -4.47 7.28
N GLY A 212 -25.83 -5.38 6.50
CA GLY A 212 -26.13 -5.14 5.08
C GLY A 212 -25.03 -5.54 4.09
N VAL A 213 -23.82 -5.86 4.56
CA VAL A 213 -22.79 -6.47 3.71
C VAL A 213 -23.18 -7.92 3.39
N ASP A 214 -22.93 -8.36 2.15
CA ASP A 214 -23.16 -9.72 1.68
C ASP A 214 -22.49 -10.77 2.59
N GLU A 215 -23.27 -11.77 3.01
CA GLU A 215 -22.83 -12.76 4.00
C GLU A 215 -21.74 -13.69 3.45
N SER A 216 -21.79 -14.00 2.15
CA SER A 216 -20.78 -14.85 1.50
C SER A 216 -19.43 -14.13 1.42
N LEU A 217 -19.44 -12.86 1.02
CA LEU A 217 -18.27 -11.98 1.02
C LEU A 217 -17.70 -11.84 2.45
N ARG A 218 -18.55 -11.52 3.43
CA ARG A 218 -18.15 -11.38 4.84
C ARG A 218 -17.50 -12.66 5.35
N GLY A 219 -18.14 -13.81 5.15
CA GLY A 219 -17.64 -15.11 5.57
C GLY A 219 -16.31 -15.46 4.92
N MET A 220 -16.16 -15.21 3.62
CA MET A 220 -14.92 -15.46 2.88
C MET A 220 -13.76 -14.60 3.38
N VAL A 221 -13.98 -13.29 3.55
CA VAL A 221 -12.91 -12.39 3.97
C VAL A 221 -12.50 -12.65 5.42
N LEU A 222 -13.45 -12.79 6.36
CA LEU A 222 -13.13 -13.06 7.76
C LEU A 222 -12.41 -14.40 7.97
N SER A 223 -12.74 -15.42 7.18
CA SER A 223 -12.12 -16.75 7.32
C SER A 223 -10.75 -16.87 6.65
N LYS A 224 -10.50 -16.13 5.57
CA LYS A 224 -9.28 -16.29 4.76
C LYS A 224 -8.25 -15.19 4.95
N LEU A 225 -8.67 -13.94 5.15
CA LEU A 225 -7.74 -12.82 5.19
C LEU A 225 -6.85 -12.87 6.45
N SER A 226 -7.44 -13.09 7.62
CA SER A 226 -6.70 -13.08 8.90
C SER A 226 -5.55 -14.09 8.90
N PRO A 227 -5.77 -15.39 8.60
CA PRO A 227 -4.66 -16.34 8.46
C PRO A 227 -3.64 -15.96 7.40
N ALA A 228 -4.07 -15.44 6.24
CA ALA A 228 -3.16 -15.01 5.18
C ALA A 228 -2.24 -13.87 5.65
N LEU A 229 -2.79 -12.87 6.35
CA LEU A 229 -2.03 -11.73 6.89
C LEU A 229 -0.94 -12.20 7.86
N LEU A 230 -1.22 -13.19 8.69
CA LEU A 230 -0.23 -13.70 9.64
C LEU A 230 1.01 -14.26 8.92
N THR A 231 0.83 -14.87 7.74
CA THR A 231 1.95 -15.42 6.97
C THR A 231 2.93 -14.35 6.48
N VAL A 232 2.47 -13.10 6.27
CA VAL A 232 3.27 -11.98 5.73
C VAL A 232 3.74 -11.00 6.79
N ALA A 233 3.46 -11.27 8.07
CA ALA A 233 3.76 -10.36 9.16
C ALA A 233 5.25 -9.99 9.26
N GLU A 234 6.17 -10.79 8.73
CA GLU A 234 7.62 -10.50 8.71
C GLU A 234 8.07 -9.73 7.46
N ASP A 235 7.28 -9.77 6.38
CA ASP A 235 7.72 -9.28 5.06
C ASP A 235 7.60 -7.76 4.93
N ASN A 236 6.59 -7.18 5.60
CA ASN A 236 6.33 -5.74 5.58
C ASN A 236 5.55 -5.35 6.84
N LEU A 237 6.30 -5.08 7.91
CA LEU A 237 5.76 -4.78 9.22
C LEU A 237 4.84 -3.55 9.20
N ASP A 238 5.15 -2.49 8.46
CA ASP A 238 4.36 -1.24 8.50
C ASP A 238 2.92 -1.48 8.02
N ASP A 239 2.75 -1.99 6.79
CA ASP A 239 1.41 -2.22 6.21
C ASP A 239 0.62 -3.27 6.99
N TYR A 240 1.30 -4.29 7.52
CA TYR A 240 0.67 -5.32 8.35
C TYR A 240 0.08 -4.72 9.63
N HIS A 241 0.86 -3.92 10.37
CA HIS A 241 0.39 -3.35 11.64
C HIS A 241 -0.68 -2.27 11.45
N ILE A 242 -0.58 -1.45 10.40
CA ILE A 242 -1.62 -0.49 10.02
C ILE A 242 -2.95 -1.21 9.73
N LEU A 243 -2.88 -2.30 8.97
CA LEU A 243 -4.06 -3.06 8.59
C LEU A 243 -4.72 -3.72 9.82
N ILE A 244 -3.97 -4.50 10.61
CA ILE A 244 -4.59 -5.17 11.78
C ILE A 244 -5.09 -4.17 12.83
N PHE A 245 -4.46 -2.99 12.93
CA PHE A 245 -4.92 -1.89 13.76
C PHE A 245 -6.33 -1.44 13.33
N ALA A 246 -6.51 -1.16 12.03
CA ALA A 246 -7.81 -0.76 11.49
C ALA A 246 -8.86 -1.87 11.63
N LEU A 247 -8.50 -3.13 11.38
CA LEU A 247 -9.42 -4.27 11.52
C LEU A 247 -9.87 -4.45 12.97
N ALA A 248 -8.99 -4.26 13.96
CA ALA A 248 -9.28 -4.47 15.38
C ALA A 248 -10.38 -3.54 15.94
N LYS A 249 -10.84 -2.53 15.20
CA LYS A 249 -12.01 -1.73 15.56
C LYS A 249 -13.30 -2.55 15.62
N SER A 250 -13.43 -3.57 14.78
CA SER A 250 -14.62 -4.43 14.73
C SER A 250 -14.52 -5.59 15.73
N PRO A 251 -15.56 -5.87 16.55
CA PRO A 251 -15.60 -7.04 17.43
C PRO A 251 -15.35 -8.38 16.71
N ASP A 252 -15.83 -8.53 15.48
CA ASP A 252 -15.70 -9.77 14.73
C ASP A 252 -14.26 -9.99 14.26
N TRP A 253 -13.63 -8.92 13.78
CA TRP A 253 -12.21 -8.92 13.47
C TRP A 253 -11.35 -9.16 14.70
N ARG A 254 -11.67 -8.56 15.86
CA ARG A 254 -10.94 -8.84 17.12
C ARG A 254 -10.96 -10.33 17.46
N ARG A 255 -12.11 -10.99 17.34
CA ARG A 255 -12.22 -12.45 17.57
C ARG A 255 -11.32 -13.24 16.62
N ARG A 256 -11.26 -12.87 15.34
CA ARG A 256 -10.38 -13.51 14.35
C ARG A 256 -8.90 -13.25 14.64
N LEU A 257 -8.51 -12.00 14.87
CA LEU A 257 -7.13 -11.61 15.14
C LEU A 257 -6.58 -12.29 16.40
N ILE A 258 -7.41 -12.46 17.44
CA ILE A 258 -7.05 -13.23 18.63
C ILE A 258 -6.93 -14.73 18.29
N GLY A 259 -7.97 -15.30 17.67
CA GLY A 259 -8.05 -16.74 17.39
C GLY A 259 -6.96 -17.24 16.45
N ASP A 260 -6.56 -16.43 15.47
CA ASP A 260 -5.57 -16.80 14.47
C ASP A 260 -4.12 -16.51 14.94
N GLY A 261 -3.92 -15.87 16.09
CA GLY A 261 -2.60 -15.72 16.72
C GLY A 261 -1.87 -14.40 16.45
N HIS A 262 -2.55 -13.36 15.95
CA HIS A 262 -1.93 -12.06 15.69
C HIS A 262 -1.41 -11.38 16.95
N VAL A 263 -2.08 -11.58 18.09
CA VAL A 263 -1.66 -11.06 19.39
C VAL A 263 -0.28 -11.59 19.78
N VAL A 264 -0.09 -12.91 19.70
CA VAL A 264 1.21 -13.56 19.98
C VAL A 264 2.29 -13.04 19.04
N LYS A 265 1.98 -12.89 17.76
CA LYS A 265 2.92 -12.32 16.78
C LYS A 265 3.33 -10.88 17.15
N CYS A 266 2.39 -10.03 17.51
CA CYS A 266 2.66 -8.65 17.91
C CYS A 266 3.48 -8.58 19.22
N ILE A 267 3.23 -9.48 20.18
CA ILE A 267 4.05 -9.61 21.40
C ILE A 267 5.49 -9.98 21.05
N THR A 268 5.68 -10.90 20.11
CA THR A 268 7.02 -11.27 19.64
C THR A 268 7.74 -10.07 19.01
N VAL A 269 7.00 -9.21 18.28
CA VAL A 269 7.53 -7.96 17.74
C VAL A 269 7.95 -7.01 18.86
N ILE A 270 7.15 -6.87 19.93
CA ILE A 270 7.50 -6.04 21.11
C ILE A 270 8.85 -6.48 21.68
N HIS A 271 9.03 -7.79 21.93
CA HIS A 271 10.27 -8.32 22.50
C HIS A 271 11.48 -8.07 21.60
N ALA A 272 11.26 -7.98 20.29
CA ALA A 272 12.28 -7.72 19.28
C ALA A 272 12.46 -6.22 18.97
N LEU A 273 11.69 -5.31 19.58
CA LEU A 273 11.80 -3.86 19.36
C LEU A 273 13.18 -3.35 19.79
N ARG A 274 14.16 -3.40 18.90
CA ARG A 274 15.50 -2.86 19.12
C ARG A 274 15.70 -1.48 18.49
N TYR A 275 15.04 -1.13 17.39
CA TYR A 275 15.22 0.18 16.73
C TYR A 275 13.99 0.65 15.93
N ARG A 276 13.90 1.98 15.73
CA ARG A 276 12.79 2.76 15.16
C ARG A 276 12.33 2.27 13.78
N ILE A 277 11.26 1.48 13.75
CA ILE A 277 10.38 1.36 12.59
C ILE A 277 9.33 2.49 12.69
N LYS A 278 8.99 3.14 11.56
CA LYS A 278 8.05 4.30 11.50
C LYS A 278 6.73 3.97 12.20
N ALA A 279 6.20 4.85 13.06
CA ALA A 279 4.84 4.81 13.65
C ALA A 279 4.36 3.46 14.25
N LEU A 280 5.19 2.42 14.25
CA LEU A 280 4.87 1.06 14.65
C LEU A 280 4.44 1.01 16.12
N PRO A 281 5.07 1.73 17.07
CA PRO A 281 4.60 1.77 18.45
C PRO A 281 3.17 2.28 18.58
N PHE A 282 2.79 3.28 17.77
CA PHE A 282 1.42 3.80 17.75
C PHE A 282 0.42 2.73 17.29
N TYR A 283 0.68 2.05 16.17
CA TYR A 283 -0.23 1.01 15.67
C TYR A 283 -0.29 -0.22 16.57
N LEU A 284 0.83 -0.63 17.16
CA LEU A 284 0.88 -1.74 18.13
C LEU A 284 0.07 -1.41 19.38
N VAL A 285 0.31 -0.25 20.00
CA VAL A 285 -0.44 0.12 21.22
C VAL A 285 -1.92 0.29 20.92
N GLY A 286 -2.27 0.87 19.77
CA GLY A 286 -3.66 1.02 19.35
C GLY A 286 -4.34 -0.34 19.14
N PHE A 287 -3.65 -1.28 18.49
CA PHE A 287 -4.12 -2.65 18.32
C PHE A 287 -4.39 -3.31 19.67
N PHE A 288 -3.43 -3.27 20.60
CA PHE A 288 -3.63 -3.90 21.91
C PHE A 288 -4.71 -3.21 22.74
N LEU A 289 -4.87 -1.90 22.65
CA LEU A 289 -5.95 -1.19 23.33
C LEU A 289 -7.33 -1.53 22.76
N HIS A 290 -7.44 -1.86 21.48
CA HIS A 290 -8.68 -2.39 20.90
C HIS A 290 -8.96 -3.83 21.35
N ILE A 291 -7.93 -4.68 21.45
CA ILE A 291 -8.05 -6.07 21.91
C ILE A 291 -8.34 -6.16 23.41
N ALA A 292 -7.70 -5.29 24.19
CA ALA A 292 -7.70 -5.27 25.65
C ALA A 292 -7.95 -3.84 26.15
N PRO A 293 -9.20 -3.35 26.08
CA PRO A 293 -9.52 -2.01 26.54
C PRO A 293 -9.13 -1.80 28.01
N PRO A 294 -8.68 -0.58 28.39
CA PRO A 294 -8.33 -0.27 29.77
C PRO A 294 -9.46 -0.65 30.74
N GLY A 295 -9.11 -1.35 31.83
CA GLY A 295 -10.09 -1.82 32.82
C GLY A 295 -10.69 -3.20 32.54
N GLN A 296 -10.38 -3.83 31.40
CA GLN A 296 -10.76 -5.22 31.11
C GLN A 296 -9.56 -6.15 31.25
N THR A 297 -9.65 -7.14 32.14
CA THR A 297 -8.64 -8.21 32.21
C THR A 297 -8.82 -9.18 31.04
N THR A 298 -7.99 -9.04 30.00
CA THR A 298 -7.93 -10.00 28.90
C THR A 298 -6.70 -10.89 29.04
N ARG A 299 -6.90 -12.22 28.93
CA ARG A 299 -5.80 -13.19 29.08
C ARG A 299 -4.78 -13.09 27.94
N CYS A 300 -5.19 -12.62 26.77
CA CYS A 300 -4.36 -12.60 25.56
C CYS A 300 -3.18 -11.62 25.61
N CYS A 301 -3.24 -10.58 26.46
CA CYS A 301 -2.16 -9.57 26.58
C CYS A 301 -1.35 -9.73 27.88
N ARG A 302 -1.51 -10.85 28.61
CA ARG A 302 -0.86 -11.08 29.91
C ARG A 302 0.67 -11.12 29.80
N ASP A 303 1.18 -11.52 28.65
CA ASP A 303 2.62 -11.69 28.44
C ASP A 303 3.34 -10.35 28.19
N ILE A 304 2.59 -9.24 28.02
CA ILE A 304 3.16 -7.89 27.94
C ILE A 304 3.36 -7.36 29.36
N THR A 305 4.62 -7.15 29.73
CA THR A 305 4.98 -6.61 31.04
C THR A 305 4.59 -5.14 31.18
N SER A 306 4.48 -4.65 32.43
CA SER A 306 4.21 -3.23 32.68
C SER A 306 5.27 -2.29 32.08
N ILE A 307 6.52 -2.74 32.00
CA ILE A 307 7.63 -1.98 31.40
C ILE A 307 7.44 -1.87 29.88
N GLU A 308 7.05 -2.96 29.22
CA GLU A 308 6.79 -2.97 27.78
C GLU A 308 5.57 -2.14 27.41
N TRP A 309 4.49 -2.23 28.19
CA TRP A 309 3.34 -1.36 28.05
C TRP A 309 3.72 0.12 28.13
N TRP A 310 4.50 0.49 29.15
CA TRP A 310 4.98 1.85 29.32
C TRP A 310 5.85 2.30 28.14
N LEU A 311 6.78 1.46 27.70
CA LEU A 311 7.64 1.76 26.55
C LEU A 311 6.82 2.02 25.28
N LEU A 312 5.84 1.17 25.00
CA LEU A 312 4.95 1.33 23.84
C LEU A 312 4.15 2.63 23.91
N LEU A 313 3.52 2.92 25.05
CA LEU A 313 2.74 4.14 25.25
C LEU A 313 3.61 5.38 25.10
N ARG A 314 4.80 5.39 25.73
CA ARG A 314 5.76 6.49 25.62
C ARG A 314 6.18 6.73 24.17
N MET A 315 6.45 5.67 23.41
CA MET A 315 6.83 5.78 22.00
C MET A 315 5.65 6.19 21.11
N ALA A 316 4.43 5.73 21.40
CA ALA A 316 3.22 6.16 20.70
C ALA A 316 2.95 7.65 20.88
N TRP A 317 3.06 8.19 22.10
CA TRP A 317 2.95 9.63 22.34
C TRP A 317 4.03 10.42 21.61
N CYS A 318 5.26 9.89 21.53
CA CYS A 318 6.31 10.49 20.73
C CYS A 318 5.93 10.57 19.25
N ASP A 319 5.36 9.52 18.67
CA ASP A 319 4.89 9.52 17.28
C ASP A 319 3.73 10.50 17.06
N VAL A 320 2.73 10.52 17.96
CA VAL A 320 1.59 11.45 17.89
C VAL A 320 2.06 12.90 17.97
N GLY A 321 2.85 13.25 18.99
CA GLY A 321 3.35 14.61 19.16
C GLY A 321 4.30 15.03 18.03
N TYR A 322 5.15 14.14 17.52
CA TYR A 322 6.07 14.47 16.43
C TYR A 322 5.39 14.58 15.06
N ARG A 323 4.47 13.67 14.71
CA ARG A 323 3.84 13.62 13.38
C ARG A 323 2.57 14.45 13.29
N GLY A 324 1.82 14.51 14.38
CA GLY A 324 0.44 14.97 14.40
C GLY A 324 -0.55 13.81 14.38
N PRO A 325 -1.68 13.91 15.10
CA PRO A 325 -2.69 12.87 15.14
C PRO A 325 -3.45 12.72 13.80
N ASP A 326 -3.45 13.73 12.94
CA ASP A 326 -4.00 13.69 11.58
C ASP A 326 -3.12 12.94 10.58
N ALA A 327 -1.81 12.87 10.83
CA ALA A 327 -0.86 12.13 10.01
C ALA A 327 -0.86 10.61 10.30
N LEU A 328 -1.60 10.18 11.32
CA LEU A 328 -1.75 8.79 11.74
C LEU A 328 -3.18 8.34 11.45
N ASP A 329 -3.32 7.11 10.95
CA ASP A 329 -4.66 6.55 10.72
C ASP A 329 -5.43 6.48 12.03
N ASP A 330 -6.60 7.11 12.04
CA ASP A 330 -7.50 7.20 13.19
C ASP A 330 -6.81 7.81 14.44
N GLY A 331 -5.76 8.61 14.21
CA GLY A 331 -4.92 9.15 15.27
C GLY A 331 -5.63 10.13 16.19
N VAL A 332 -6.70 10.79 15.74
CA VAL A 332 -7.57 11.62 16.60
C VAL A 332 -8.56 10.76 17.39
N GLU A 333 -9.21 9.80 16.74
CA GLU A 333 -10.26 8.96 17.33
C GLU A 333 -9.72 8.09 18.48
N ILE A 334 -8.48 7.62 18.39
CA ILE A 334 -7.90 6.73 19.41
C ILE A 334 -7.42 7.45 20.66
N LEU A 335 -7.25 8.78 20.64
CA LEU A 335 -6.61 9.52 21.74
C LEU A 335 -7.28 9.31 23.11
N PRO A 336 -8.63 9.30 23.25
CA PRO A 336 -9.26 9.03 24.54
C PRO A 336 -8.87 7.65 25.08
N THR A 337 -8.81 6.63 24.21
CA THR A 337 -8.40 5.28 24.60
C THR A 337 -6.91 5.24 24.96
N LEU A 338 -6.07 5.94 24.21
CA LEU A 338 -4.63 6.07 24.48
C LEU A 338 -4.39 6.77 25.83
N VAL A 339 -5.16 7.80 26.15
CA VAL A 339 -5.14 8.48 27.46
C VAL A 339 -5.49 7.52 28.58
N CYS A 340 -6.59 6.79 28.47
CA CYS A 340 -7.02 5.81 29.46
C CYS A 340 -5.96 4.72 29.66
N GLY A 341 -5.42 4.17 28.57
CA GLY A 341 -4.32 3.21 28.62
C GLY A 341 -3.08 3.78 29.31
N THR A 342 -2.72 5.02 29.00
CA THR A 342 -1.59 5.70 29.64
C THR A 342 -1.79 5.83 31.14
N LYS A 343 -2.98 6.25 31.60
CA LYS A 343 -3.28 6.37 33.03
C LYS A 343 -3.17 5.03 33.76
N VAL A 344 -3.58 3.93 33.12
CA VAL A 344 -3.56 2.58 33.72
C VAL A 344 -2.17 1.98 33.78
N TYR A 345 -1.39 2.10 32.70
CA TYR A 345 -0.11 1.38 32.56
C TYR A 345 1.12 2.23 32.88
N MET A 346 0.96 3.55 33.06
CA MET A 346 2.05 4.43 33.46
C MET A 346 2.51 4.08 34.90
N PRO A 347 3.81 3.82 35.13
CA PRO A 347 4.35 3.58 36.46
C PRO A 347 4.08 4.75 37.43
N LYS A 348 3.86 4.42 38.71
CA LYS A 348 3.61 5.43 39.76
C LYS A 348 4.86 6.20 40.15
N ASP A 349 6.02 5.59 39.97
CA ASP A 349 7.36 6.03 40.36
C ASP A 349 8.22 6.40 39.13
N LEU A 350 7.60 7.00 38.11
CA LEU A 350 8.33 7.50 36.95
C LEU A 350 9.39 8.53 37.33
N ARG A 351 10.56 8.41 36.71
CA ARG A 351 11.64 9.39 36.83
C ARG A 351 11.20 10.73 36.26
N LYS A 352 11.74 11.81 36.83
CA LYS A 352 11.48 13.18 36.37
C LYS A 352 11.70 13.37 34.86
N GLY A 353 12.73 12.73 34.31
CA GLY A 353 13.02 12.74 32.87
C GLY A 353 11.94 12.10 32.00
N ASP A 354 11.32 11.00 32.45
CA ASP A 354 10.23 10.33 31.72
C ASP A 354 8.94 11.15 31.77
N LEU A 355 8.65 11.79 32.91
CA LEU A 355 7.52 12.70 33.05
C LEU A 355 7.68 13.93 32.14
N ARG A 356 8.86 14.55 32.14
CA ARG A 356 9.19 15.66 31.24
C ARG A 356 9.06 15.26 29.76
N PHE A 357 9.51 14.06 29.41
CA PHE A 357 9.37 13.53 28.05
C PHE A 357 7.90 13.46 27.64
N LEU A 358 7.06 12.87 28.49
CA LEU A 358 5.63 12.72 28.20
C LEU A 358 4.91 14.09 28.16
N ASP A 359 5.19 14.98 29.11
CA ASP A 359 4.60 16.33 29.16
C ASP A 359 4.85 17.12 27.86
N LYS A 360 6.08 17.04 27.33
CA LYS A 360 6.45 17.65 26.06
C LYS A 360 5.55 17.15 24.92
N TYR A 361 5.51 15.83 24.70
CA TYR A 361 4.76 15.29 23.56
C TYR A 361 3.25 15.44 23.69
N LEU A 362 2.70 15.49 24.92
CA LEU A 362 1.31 15.87 25.15
C LEU A 362 1.06 17.33 24.79
N GLY A 363 2.00 18.23 25.09
CA GLY A 363 1.97 19.63 24.64
C GLY A 363 1.97 19.74 23.11
N ASP A 364 2.94 19.09 22.46
CA ASP A 364 3.04 19.04 20.99
C ASP A 364 1.75 18.47 20.35
N THR A 365 1.13 17.48 21.00
CA THR A 365 -0.14 16.89 20.55
C THR A 365 -1.29 17.90 20.63
N LEU A 366 -1.43 18.62 21.75
CA LEU A 366 -2.49 19.61 21.95
C LEU A 366 -2.37 20.79 20.97
N GLU A 367 -1.14 21.27 20.73
CA GLU A 367 -0.88 22.31 19.74
C GLU A 367 -1.40 21.88 18.37
N LYS A 368 -1.09 20.65 17.94
CA LYS A 368 -1.58 20.13 16.66
C LYS A 368 -3.08 19.90 16.64
N LEU A 369 -3.67 19.37 17.73
CA LEU A 369 -5.11 19.18 17.84
C LEU A 369 -5.89 20.49 17.71
N SER A 370 -5.37 21.60 18.23
CA SER A 370 -6.03 22.91 18.10
C SER A 370 -6.24 23.35 16.64
N SER A 371 -5.40 22.87 15.71
CA SER A 371 -5.55 23.14 14.28
C SER A 371 -6.58 22.25 13.57
N LEU A 372 -7.04 21.18 14.22
CA LEU A 372 -7.88 20.13 13.63
C LEU A 372 -9.36 20.22 14.05
N ASN A 373 -9.70 21.08 15.01
CA ASN A 373 -11.05 21.19 15.59
C ASN A 373 -11.70 19.82 15.94
N PRO A 374 -11.02 18.94 16.71
CA PRO A 374 -11.60 17.66 17.12
C PRO A 374 -12.75 17.87 18.11
N ALA A 375 -13.48 16.80 18.41
CA ALA A 375 -14.51 16.82 19.44
C ALA A 375 -13.94 17.24 20.82
N GLU A 376 -14.73 17.98 21.60
CA GLU A 376 -14.28 18.57 22.87
C GLU A 376 -13.81 17.52 23.88
N ASP A 377 -14.41 16.34 23.88
CA ASP A 377 -14.05 15.21 24.75
C ASP A 377 -12.63 14.70 24.46
N VAL A 378 -12.20 14.73 23.21
CA VAL A 378 -10.82 14.38 22.81
C VAL A 378 -9.82 15.39 23.38
N ILE A 379 -10.10 16.68 23.24
CA ILE A 379 -9.25 17.75 23.78
C ILE A 379 -9.18 17.63 25.31
N PHE A 380 -10.33 17.49 25.96
CA PHE A 380 -10.42 17.36 27.41
C PHE A 380 -9.65 16.14 27.93
N ALA A 381 -9.71 15.00 27.23
CA ALA A 381 -8.98 13.80 27.62
C ALA A 381 -7.46 14.02 27.59
N VAL A 382 -6.92 14.63 26.51
CA VAL A 382 -5.48 14.86 26.37
C VAL A 382 -5.00 15.94 27.34
N THR A 383 -5.75 17.03 27.52
CA THR A 383 -5.46 18.07 28.51
C THR A 383 -5.43 17.50 29.91
N GLY A 384 -6.44 16.72 30.31
CA GLY A 384 -6.48 16.12 31.63
C GLY A 384 -5.34 15.11 31.89
N LEU A 385 -4.82 14.45 30.86
CA LEU A 385 -3.60 13.65 30.98
C LEU A 385 -2.37 14.55 31.16
N LYS A 386 -2.26 15.62 30.37
CA LYS A 386 -1.16 16.58 30.45
C LYS A 386 -1.07 17.20 31.84
N ASP A 387 -2.17 17.72 32.37
CA ASP A 387 -2.21 18.35 33.69
C ASP A 387 -1.77 17.38 34.80
N MET A 388 -2.23 16.12 34.73
CA MET A 388 -1.81 15.08 35.66
C MET A 388 -0.30 14.78 35.57
N VAL A 389 0.24 14.69 34.35
CA VAL A 389 1.67 14.43 34.13
C VAL A 389 2.51 15.63 34.58
N HIS A 390 2.05 16.84 34.29
CA HIS A 390 2.70 18.08 34.67
C HIS A 390 2.78 18.22 36.20
N GLY A 391 1.67 18.03 36.92
CA GLY A 391 1.67 18.08 38.37
C GLY A 391 2.59 17.04 39.01
N ARG A 392 2.68 15.83 38.43
CA ARG A 392 3.65 14.80 38.88
C ARG A 392 5.10 15.19 38.59
N TRP A 393 5.35 15.88 37.48
CA TRP A 393 6.67 16.33 37.08
C TRP A 393 7.21 17.42 38.02
N GLU A 394 6.36 18.37 38.43
CA GLU A 394 6.74 19.47 39.33
C GLU A 394 7.19 18.98 40.72
N VAL A 395 6.55 17.91 41.23
CA VAL A 395 6.85 17.35 42.56
C VAL A 395 7.92 16.25 42.55
N ALA A 396 8.36 15.81 41.36
CA ALA A 396 9.36 14.76 41.24
C ALA A 396 10.77 15.28 41.61
N LEU A 397 11.40 14.59 42.57
CA LEU A 397 12.81 14.75 42.89
C LEU A 397 13.68 14.18 41.76
N GLU A 398 14.89 14.73 41.58
CA GLU A 398 15.78 14.41 40.46
C GLU A 398 16.30 12.97 40.44
#